data_AF-A0A1S3QK34-F1
#
_entry.id   AF-A0A1S3QK34-F1
#
_cell.length_a   1.000
_cell.length_b   1.000
_cell.length_c   1.000
_cell.angle_alpha   90.00
_cell.angle_beta   90.00
_cell.angle_gamma   90.00
#
_symmetry.space_group_name_H-M   'P 1'
#
loop_
_entity.id
_entity.type
_entity.pdbx_description
1 polymer ?
#
loop_
_entity_poly.entity_id
_entity_poly.type
_entity_poly.pdbx_seq_one_letter_code
_entity_poly.pdbx_strand_id
1 'polypeptide(L)'
;MNTTEQAHTATMLLDVLEKGAFLLANNMYGNRFTDRAPNIDLEVNVLNTEMDLQDLSFPQNYVSDSTIQLSASTIKQYSRNGQVKVVFVLYKNLGSFLSTENATVKMELEAAPGERGLAVNSHVIAASINKESSRVFLTEPVVFTLKHLQVYIHLHVMLYAYILTERLIILAGT
;
A
#
# COMPACT_ATOMS: atom_id res chain seq x y z
N MET A 1 15.50 -2.98 20.23
CA MET A 1 15.24 -1.87 19.28
C MET A 1 14.27 -0.93 19.92
N ASN A 2 14.59 0.37 19.91
CA ASN A 2 13.62 1.41 20.31
C ASN A 2 12.58 1.62 19.18
N THR A 3 11.52 2.38 19.46
CA THR A 3 10.40 2.63 18.52
C THR A 3 10.85 3.33 17.24
N THR A 4 11.81 4.27 17.33
CA THR A 4 12.38 4.96 16.18
C THR A 4 13.14 4.02 15.26
N GLU A 5 13.96 3.12 15.82
CA GLU A 5 14.68 2.08 15.07
C GLU A 5 13.72 1.09 14.43
N GLN A 6 12.64 0.71 15.11
CA GLN A 6 11.58 -0.14 14.54
C GLN A 6 10.91 0.53 13.34
N ALA A 7 10.51 1.79 13.47
CA ALA A 7 9.88 2.55 12.39
C ALA A 7 10.82 2.72 11.20
N HIS A 8 12.09 3.02 11.46
CA HIS A 8 13.11 3.10 10.41
C HIS A 8 13.29 1.76 9.70
N THR A 9 13.42 0.67 10.44
CA THR A 9 13.61 -0.69 9.89
C THR A 9 12.39 -1.16 9.11
N ALA A 10 11.19 -0.90 9.60
CA ALA A 10 9.94 -1.21 8.90
C ALA A 10 9.84 -0.45 7.57
N THR A 11 10.19 0.83 7.56
CA THR A 11 10.23 1.64 6.34
C THR A 11 11.29 1.14 5.35
N MET A 12 12.47 0.74 5.84
CA MET A 12 13.50 0.12 5.01
C MET A 12 13.03 -1.20 4.37
N LEU A 13 12.26 -2.02 5.09
CA LEU A 13 11.68 -3.25 4.54
C LEU A 13 10.70 -2.95 3.39
N LEU A 14 9.83 -1.94 3.56
CA LEU A 14 8.95 -1.46 2.48
C LEU A 14 9.77 -1.03 1.26
N ASP A 15 10.86 -0.30 1.49
CA ASP A 15 11.70 0.22 0.43
C ASP A 15 12.41 -0.87 -0.39
N VAL A 16 13.09 -1.78 0.32
CA VAL A 16 13.87 -2.86 -0.29
C VAL A 16 12.98 -3.84 -1.05
N LEU A 17 11.83 -4.22 -0.50
CA LEU A 17 10.94 -5.15 -1.18
C LEU A 17 10.40 -4.56 -2.49
N GLU A 18 9.95 -3.30 -2.48
CA GLU A 18 9.48 -2.65 -3.71
C GLU A 18 10.60 -2.59 -4.77
N LYS A 19 11.81 -2.18 -4.38
CA LYS A 19 12.95 -2.13 -5.29
C LYS A 19 13.26 -3.50 -5.88
N GLY A 20 13.17 -4.56 -5.07
CA GLY A 20 13.32 -5.96 -5.48
C GLY A 20 12.19 -6.42 -6.40
N ALA A 21 10.95 -6.07 -6.11
CA ALA A 21 9.77 -6.41 -6.92
C ALA A 21 9.82 -5.75 -8.31
N PHE A 22 10.27 -4.50 -8.41
CA PHE A 22 10.49 -3.87 -9.72
C PHE A 22 11.72 -4.44 -10.46
N LEU A 23 12.76 -4.85 -9.75
CA LEU A 23 13.88 -5.58 -10.38
C LEU A 23 13.38 -6.91 -10.96
N LEU A 24 12.51 -7.62 -10.23
CA LEU A 24 11.81 -8.80 -10.74
C LEU A 24 10.95 -8.44 -11.96
N ALA A 25 10.11 -7.41 -11.89
CA ALA A 25 9.29 -6.92 -13.01
C ALA A 25 10.08 -6.62 -14.30
N ASN A 26 11.36 -6.24 -14.17
CA ASN A 26 12.22 -5.98 -15.31
C ASN A 26 12.84 -7.23 -15.93
N ASN A 27 12.81 -8.37 -15.24
CA ASN A 27 13.51 -9.61 -15.62
C ASN A 27 12.58 -10.83 -15.71
N MET A 28 11.27 -10.66 -15.52
CA MET A 28 10.30 -11.74 -15.66
C MET A 28 10.01 -12.04 -17.14
N TYR A 29 9.85 -13.32 -17.47
CA TYR A 29 9.35 -13.77 -18.77
C TYR A 29 7.82 -13.75 -18.87
N GLY A 30 7.11 -13.68 -17.74
CA GLY A 30 5.65 -13.66 -17.67
C GLY A 30 5.09 -12.29 -17.29
N ASN A 31 3.78 -12.14 -17.46
CA ASN A 31 3.07 -10.88 -17.20
C ASN A 31 2.62 -10.73 -15.74
N ARG A 32 2.71 -11.80 -14.94
CA ARG A 32 2.26 -11.80 -13.55
C ARG A 32 3.07 -12.78 -12.70
N PHE A 33 3.43 -12.34 -11.51
CA PHE A 33 4.03 -13.14 -10.46
C PHE A 33 3.29 -12.89 -9.15
N THR A 34 3.03 -13.96 -8.39
CA THR A 34 2.39 -13.90 -7.09
C THR A 34 3.14 -14.77 -6.11
N ASP A 35 3.50 -14.24 -4.96
CA ASP A 35 4.03 -15.01 -3.83
C ASP A 35 3.23 -14.68 -2.57
N ARG A 36 2.80 -15.73 -1.87
CA ARG A 36 1.96 -15.62 -0.68
C ARG A 36 2.65 -16.31 0.47
N ALA A 37 3.05 -15.52 1.44
CA ALA A 37 3.66 -15.99 2.67
C ALA A 37 2.76 -15.65 3.88
N PRO A 38 3.01 -16.25 5.05
CA PRO A 38 2.18 -16.01 6.24
C PRO A 38 1.99 -14.51 6.57
N ASN A 39 3.05 -13.71 6.46
CA ASN A 39 3.04 -12.29 6.86
C ASN A 39 3.16 -11.30 5.70
N ILE A 40 3.37 -11.79 4.47
CA ILE A 40 3.54 -10.93 3.32
C ILE A 40 2.97 -11.58 2.07
N ASP A 41 2.14 -10.82 1.35
CA ASP A 41 1.62 -11.23 0.06
C ASP A 41 2.15 -10.21 -0.97
N LEU A 42 2.82 -10.69 -2.02
CA LEU A 42 3.43 -9.89 -3.08
C LEU A 42 2.80 -10.28 -4.43
N GLU A 43 2.40 -9.28 -5.20
CA GLU A 43 1.99 -9.47 -6.58
C GLU A 43 2.68 -8.45 -7.49
N VAL A 44 3.28 -8.94 -8.57
CA VAL A 44 3.97 -8.12 -9.58
C VAL A 44 3.33 -8.36 -10.93
N ASN A 45 2.87 -7.30 -11.57
CA ASN A 45 2.22 -7.33 -12.87
C ASN A 45 3.01 -6.51 -13.90
N VAL A 46 3.20 -7.07 -15.09
CA VAL A 46 3.70 -6.40 -16.29
C VAL A 46 2.56 -6.42 -17.31
N LEU A 47 1.89 -5.29 -17.43
CA LEU A 47 0.67 -5.13 -18.21
C LEU A 47 0.98 -4.49 -19.56
N ASN A 48 0.39 -5.03 -20.63
CA ASN A 48 0.40 -4.39 -21.95
C ASN A 48 -0.76 -3.41 -22.05
N THR A 49 -0.46 -2.15 -22.37
CA THR A 49 -1.45 -1.06 -22.43
C THR A 49 -2.03 -0.81 -23.81
N GLU A 50 -1.53 -1.49 -24.85
CA GLU A 50 -2.04 -1.41 -26.22
C GLU A 50 -3.31 -2.25 -26.40
N MET A 51 -3.57 -3.17 -25.47
CA MET A 51 -4.81 -3.94 -25.40
C MET A 51 -5.82 -3.29 -24.45
N ASP A 52 -7.06 -3.77 -24.49
CA ASP A 52 -8.05 -3.39 -23.49
C ASP A 52 -7.62 -3.87 -22.10
N LEU A 53 -7.44 -2.91 -21.20
CA LEU A 53 -7.12 -3.14 -19.80
C LEU A 53 -8.39 -3.09 -18.97
N GLN A 54 -8.44 -3.99 -17.98
CA GLN A 54 -9.43 -3.96 -16.92
C GLN A 54 -8.81 -3.35 -15.66
N ASP A 55 -9.68 -3.00 -14.72
CA ASP A 55 -9.26 -2.62 -13.38
C ASP A 55 -8.46 -3.74 -12.74
N LEU A 56 -7.41 -3.35 -12.02
CA LEU A 56 -6.50 -4.28 -11.38
C LEU A 56 -6.70 -4.21 -9.87
N SER A 57 -7.34 -5.24 -9.33
CA SER A 57 -7.50 -5.42 -7.89
C SER A 57 -6.38 -6.29 -7.32
N PHE A 58 -6.14 -6.16 -6.02
CA PHE A 58 -5.25 -7.03 -5.26
C PHE A 58 -5.79 -7.22 -3.84
N PRO A 59 -5.74 -8.45 -3.30
CA PRO A 59 -5.39 -9.70 -4.00
C PRO A 59 -6.54 -10.22 -4.89
N GLN A 60 -6.22 -10.87 -6.01
CA GLN A 60 -7.25 -11.41 -6.93
C GLN A 60 -7.56 -12.90 -6.71
N ASN A 61 -6.59 -13.66 -6.20
CA ASN A 61 -6.65 -15.13 -6.22
C ASN A 61 -7.27 -15.72 -4.95
N TYR A 62 -7.71 -14.87 -4.02
CA TYR A 62 -8.35 -15.28 -2.78
C TYR A 62 -9.15 -14.12 -2.19
N VAL A 63 -10.12 -14.46 -1.34
CA VAL A 63 -10.86 -13.48 -0.56
C VAL A 63 -9.95 -12.94 0.54
N SER A 64 -9.78 -11.62 0.56
CA SER A 64 -9.01 -10.90 1.57
C SER A 64 -9.87 -9.83 2.20
N ASP A 65 -9.70 -9.64 3.50
CA ASP A 65 -10.36 -8.56 4.24
C ASP A 65 -9.68 -7.20 4.03
N SER A 66 -8.54 -7.20 3.32
CA SER A 66 -7.81 -6.01 2.88
C SER A 66 -7.61 -6.08 1.37
N THR A 67 -8.13 -5.09 0.65
CA THR A 67 -8.08 -5.01 -0.82
C THR A 67 -7.67 -3.62 -1.29
N ILE A 68 -7.07 -3.56 -2.47
CA ILE A 68 -6.73 -2.33 -3.18
C ILE A 68 -7.05 -2.52 -4.67
N GLN A 69 -7.48 -1.47 -5.35
CA GLN A 69 -7.84 -1.49 -6.76
C GLN A 69 -7.36 -0.22 -7.44
N LEU A 70 -6.68 -0.42 -8.57
CA LEU A 70 -6.31 0.61 -9.53
C LEU A 70 -7.21 0.50 -10.75
N SER A 71 -7.73 1.63 -11.22
CA SER A 71 -8.54 1.64 -12.43
C SER A 71 -7.71 1.42 -13.68
N ALA A 72 -8.34 0.87 -14.72
CA ALA A 72 -7.71 0.70 -16.03
C ALA A 72 -7.19 2.02 -16.61
N SER A 73 -7.91 3.12 -16.37
CA SER A 73 -7.51 4.47 -16.79
C SER A 73 -6.25 4.94 -16.06
N THR A 74 -6.16 4.73 -14.75
CA THR A 74 -4.95 4.97 -13.94
C THR A 74 -3.77 4.19 -14.51
N ILE A 75 -3.95 2.89 -14.80
CA ILE A 75 -2.88 2.06 -15.35
C ILE A 75 -2.44 2.61 -16.71
N LYS A 76 -3.38 2.88 -17.63
CA LYS A 76 -3.09 3.43 -18.96
C LYS A 76 -2.37 4.78 -18.91
N GLN A 77 -2.71 5.64 -17.95
CA GLN A 77 -2.07 6.95 -17.75
C GLN A 77 -0.55 6.82 -17.54
N TYR A 78 -0.11 5.76 -16.89
CA TYR A 78 1.30 5.51 -16.60
C TYR A 78 2.00 4.62 -17.62
N SER A 79 1.43 4.41 -18.81
CA SER A 79 2.10 3.62 -19.86
C SER A 79 3.48 4.16 -20.24
N ARG A 80 4.46 3.24 -20.34
CA ARG A 80 5.79 3.51 -20.87
C ARG A 80 6.15 2.43 -21.87
N ASN A 81 6.34 2.82 -23.14
CA ASN A 81 6.67 1.91 -24.25
C ASN A 81 5.66 0.74 -24.38
N GLY A 82 4.36 1.03 -24.27
CA GLY A 82 3.30 0.02 -24.40
C GLY A 82 3.13 -0.89 -23.18
N GLN A 83 3.89 -0.66 -22.10
CA GLN A 83 3.81 -1.46 -20.88
C GLN A 83 3.68 -0.62 -19.60
N VAL A 84 3.09 -1.22 -18.57
CA VAL A 84 3.03 -0.68 -17.21
C VAL A 84 3.42 -1.77 -16.24
N LYS A 85 4.26 -1.42 -15.27
CA LYS A 85 4.64 -2.33 -14.19
C LYS A 85 3.94 -1.90 -12.92
N VAL A 86 3.17 -2.81 -12.33
CA VAL A 86 2.44 -2.59 -11.08
C VAL A 86 2.91 -3.60 -10.05
N VAL A 87 3.26 -3.12 -8.86
CA VAL A 87 3.60 -3.94 -7.71
C VAL A 87 2.55 -3.71 -6.63
N PHE A 88 1.97 -4.79 -6.12
CA PHE A 88 1.15 -4.77 -4.92
C PHE A 88 1.81 -5.54 -3.80
N VAL A 89 1.67 -5.03 -2.58
CA VAL A 89 2.13 -5.72 -1.38
C VAL A 89 1.10 -5.59 -0.27
N LEU A 90 0.83 -6.69 0.43
CA LEU A 90 0.11 -6.71 1.69
C LEU A 90 1.06 -7.20 2.79
N TYR A 91 1.35 -6.35 3.76
CA TYR A 91 2.08 -6.74 4.97
C TYR A 91 1.11 -6.94 6.13
N LYS A 92 1.15 -8.13 6.71
CA LYS A 92 0.41 -8.45 7.93
C LYS A 92 1.28 -8.10 9.13
N ASN A 93 0.68 -7.40 10.10
CA ASN A 93 1.32 -7.00 11.37
C ASN A 93 2.50 -6.01 11.25
N LEU A 94 2.74 -5.37 10.09
CA LEU A 94 3.78 -4.35 9.97
C LEU A 94 3.37 -3.01 10.59
N GLY A 95 2.06 -2.73 10.68
CA GLY A 95 1.52 -1.47 11.18
C GLY A 95 1.97 -1.11 12.61
N SER A 96 2.16 -2.10 13.48
CA SER A 96 2.61 -1.89 14.87
C SER A 96 4.04 -1.34 14.98
N PHE A 97 4.82 -1.41 13.91
CA PHE A 97 6.19 -0.90 13.86
C PHE A 97 6.30 0.45 13.17
N LEU A 98 5.22 0.96 12.55
CA LEU A 98 5.22 2.25 11.87
C LEU A 98 4.94 3.38 12.87
N SER A 99 5.68 4.48 12.76
CA SER A 99 5.48 5.66 13.60
C SER A 99 4.31 6.51 13.10
N THR A 100 3.47 6.94 14.04
CA THR A 100 2.35 7.86 13.83
C THR A 100 2.66 9.29 14.33
N GLU A 101 3.90 9.57 14.76
CA GLU A 101 4.29 10.83 15.41
C GLU A 101 4.10 12.08 14.51
N ASN A 102 4.19 11.91 13.18
CA ASN A 102 4.00 12.98 12.19
C ASN A 102 2.74 12.78 11.35
N ALA A 103 1.78 12.01 11.84
CA ALA A 103 0.57 11.74 11.07
C ALA A 103 -0.35 12.96 11.08
N THR A 104 -0.71 13.47 9.89
CA THR A 104 -1.63 14.60 9.76
C THR A 104 -3.07 14.11 9.88
N VAL A 105 -3.59 14.05 11.11
CA VAL A 105 -4.98 13.67 11.40
C VAL A 105 -5.80 14.90 11.71
N LYS A 106 -6.94 15.06 11.03
CA LYS A 106 -7.99 15.93 11.54
C LYS A 106 -8.82 15.15 12.55
N MET A 107 -8.43 15.20 13.82
CA MET A 107 -9.29 14.72 14.91
C MET A 107 -10.37 15.78 15.14
N GLU A 108 -11.61 15.50 14.76
CA GLU A 108 -12.75 16.42 14.95
C GLU A 108 -13.27 16.46 16.40
N LEU A 109 -12.75 15.61 17.30
CA LEU A 109 -13.18 15.56 18.69
C LEU A 109 -12.01 15.80 19.65
N GLU A 110 -12.19 16.75 20.58
CA GLU A 110 -11.25 16.99 21.67
C GLU A 110 -11.22 15.79 22.62
N ALA A 111 -10.31 14.84 22.36
CA ALA A 111 -9.99 13.79 23.31
C ALA A 111 -9.19 14.36 24.48
N ALA A 112 -9.54 13.92 25.70
CA ALA A 112 -8.97 14.35 26.96
C ALA A 112 -7.44 14.15 26.99
N PRO A 113 -6.69 14.97 27.77
CA PRO A 113 -5.24 14.83 27.90
C PRO A 113 -4.92 13.49 28.57
N GLY A 114 -4.35 12.54 27.82
CA GLY A 114 -3.95 11.22 28.32
C GLY A 114 -4.37 10.03 27.46
N GLU A 115 -5.37 10.19 26.58
CA GLU A 115 -5.89 9.11 25.71
C GLU A 115 -5.40 9.21 24.25
N ARG A 116 -4.44 10.10 23.97
CA ARG A 116 -3.93 10.40 22.62
C ARG A 116 -2.85 9.40 22.20
N GLY A 117 -3.24 8.15 21.98
CA GLY A 117 -2.37 7.12 21.39
C GLY A 117 -2.82 6.80 19.97
N LEU A 118 -2.34 7.53 18.97
CA LEU A 118 -2.66 7.24 17.58
C LEU A 118 -1.89 5.99 17.13
N ALA A 119 -2.58 5.00 16.57
CA ALA A 119 -1.97 3.76 16.10
C ALA A 119 -2.48 3.31 14.73
N VAL A 120 -1.63 2.57 14.00
CA VAL A 120 -2.06 1.86 12.79
C VAL A 120 -2.84 0.62 13.21
N ASN A 121 -4.11 0.56 12.84
CA ASN A 121 -5.03 -0.51 13.24
C ASN A 121 -5.46 -1.39 12.06
N SER A 122 -4.60 -1.52 11.04
CA SER A 122 -4.84 -2.39 9.90
C SER A 122 -3.58 -3.11 9.47
N HIS A 123 -3.74 -4.07 8.56
CA HIS A 123 -2.64 -4.48 7.69
C HIS A 123 -2.20 -3.31 6.80
N VAL A 124 -0.98 -3.40 6.30
CA VAL A 124 -0.41 -2.41 5.38
C VAL A 124 -0.59 -2.89 3.96
N ILE A 125 -1.32 -2.14 3.13
CA ILE A 125 -1.47 -2.45 1.71
C ILE A 125 -0.84 -1.35 0.87
N ALA A 126 -0.08 -1.72 -0.16
CA ALA A 126 0.65 -0.79 -1.00
C ALA A 126 0.44 -1.13 -2.48
N ALA A 127 0.41 -0.08 -3.29
CA ALA A 127 0.44 -0.17 -4.74
C ALA A 127 1.50 0.79 -5.28
N SER A 128 2.39 0.29 -6.12
CA SER A 128 3.44 1.07 -6.76
C SER A 128 3.38 0.87 -8.27
N ILE A 129 3.41 1.96 -9.04
CA ILE A 129 3.32 1.96 -10.51
C ILE A 129 4.59 2.58 -11.06
N ASN A 130 5.34 1.82 -11.87
CA ASN A 130 6.61 2.24 -12.49
C ASN A 130 7.59 2.94 -11.53
N LYS A 131 8.63 2.23 -11.09
CA LYS A 131 9.69 2.70 -10.17
C LYS A 131 10.27 4.10 -10.44
N GLU A 132 10.27 4.56 -11.69
CA GLU A 132 10.86 5.85 -12.10
C GLU A 132 9.92 7.06 -11.94
N SER A 133 8.67 6.87 -11.54
CA SER A 133 7.71 7.96 -11.32
C SER A 133 7.81 8.45 -9.88
N SER A 134 8.57 9.52 -9.64
CA SER A 134 8.81 10.08 -8.30
C SER A 134 7.55 10.66 -7.63
N ARG A 135 6.53 11.02 -8.42
CA ARG A 135 5.19 11.38 -7.94
C ARG A 135 4.16 10.93 -8.95
N VAL A 136 3.17 10.19 -8.47
CA VAL A 136 2.04 9.70 -9.25
C VAL A 136 0.85 10.61 -8.96
N PHE A 137 0.45 11.41 -9.95
CA PHE A 137 -0.83 12.12 -9.97
C PHE A 137 -1.89 11.22 -10.57
N LEU A 138 -2.87 10.84 -9.76
CA LEU A 138 -3.95 9.97 -10.19
C LEU A 138 -5.16 10.79 -10.63
N THR A 139 -5.66 10.56 -11.85
CA THR A 139 -6.91 11.18 -12.30
C THR A 139 -8.13 10.54 -11.65
N GLU A 140 -8.02 9.27 -11.27
CA GLU A 140 -9.04 8.54 -10.54
C GLU A 140 -8.48 8.06 -9.19
N PRO A 141 -9.28 8.08 -8.12
CA PRO A 141 -8.81 7.66 -6.81
C PRO A 141 -8.52 6.15 -6.78
N VAL A 142 -7.51 5.75 -6.01
CA VAL A 142 -7.32 4.34 -5.65
C VAL A 142 -8.41 3.93 -4.68
N VAL A 143 -9.11 2.84 -5.00
CA VAL A 143 -10.14 2.26 -4.13
C VAL A 143 -9.50 1.20 -3.27
N PHE A 144 -9.76 1.20 -1.97
CA PHE A 144 -9.23 0.18 -1.07
C PHE A 144 -10.19 -0.12 0.07
N THR A 145 -10.04 -1.29 0.67
CA THR A 145 -10.74 -1.71 1.89
C THR A 145 -9.71 -2.27 2.86
N LEU A 146 -9.80 -1.92 4.14
CA LEU A 146 -8.89 -2.40 5.17
C LEU A 146 -9.69 -2.86 6.38
N LYS A 147 -9.47 -4.11 6.81
CA LYS A 147 -10.01 -4.61 8.07
C LYS A 147 -9.24 -4.07 9.27
N HIS A 148 -10.00 -3.62 10.27
CA HIS A 148 -9.43 -3.23 11.55
C HIS A 148 -8.94 -4.47 12.32
N LEU A 149 -7.72 -4.41 12.86
CA LEU A 149 -7.14 -5.51 13.64
C LEU A 149 -7.78 -5.60 15.02
N GLN A 150 -8.18 -4.46 15.59
CA GLN A 150 -8.88 -4.41 16.87
C GLN A 150 -10.09 -3.47 16.79
N VAL A 151 -11.26 -3.98 17.18
CA VAL A 151 -12.50 -3.19 17.26
C VAL A 151 -12.58 -2.58 18.65
N TYR A 152 -12.00 -1.40 18.86
CA TYR A 152 -12.35 -0.60 20.04
C TYR A 152 -13.73 0.01 19.80
N ILE A 153 -14.60 -0.05 20.82
CA ILE A 153 -16.03 0.35 20.78
C ILE A 153 -16.24 1.85 20.47
N HIS A 154 -15.17 2.61 20.22
CA HIS A 154 -15.26 4.06 20.12
C HIS A 154 -14.21 4.75 19.24
N LEU A 155 -13.85 4.23 18.06
CA LEU A 155 -12.97 5.00 17.16
C LEU A 155 -13.47 5.11 15.72
N HIS A 156 -13.48 6.37 15.27
CA HIS A 156 -13.77 6.82 13.92
C HIS A 156 -12.68 6.31 12.95
N VAL A 157 -13.10 6.01 11.72
CA VAL A 157 -12.20 5.61 10.62
C VAL A 157 -11.27 6.78 10.30
N MET A 158 -9.96 6.63 10.50
CA MET A 158 -8.98 7.63 10.09
C MET A 158 -8.14 7.10 8.92
N LEU A 159 -8.30 7.78 7.79
CA LEU A 159 -7.65 7.50 6.52
C LEU A 159 -6.18 7.91 6.57
N TYR A 160 -5.24 7.00 6.31
CA TYR A 160 -3.86 7.36 6.02
C TYR A 160 -3.45 6.86 4.65
N ALA A 161 -3.17 7.81 3.76
CA ALA A 161 -2.25 7.59 2.68
C ALA A 161 -0.89 8.16 3.13
N TYR A 162 0.03 7.29 3.55
CA TYR A 162 1.41 7.72 3.73
C TYR A 162 2.07 7.73 2.35
N ILE A 163 2.44 8.92 1.88
CA ILE A 163 3.48 9.05 0.85
C ILE A 163 4.82 8.99 1.59
N LEU A 164 5.18 7.80 2.07
CA LEU A 164 6.56 7.54 2.47
C LEU A 164 7.32 7.30 1.18
N THR A 165 8.20 8.24 0.84
CA THR A 165 9.10 8.15 -0.33
C THR A 165 8.37 7.80 -1.63
N GLU A 166 7.74 8.79 -2.27
CA GLU A 166 7.33 8.67 -3.70
C GLU A 166 6.23 7.62 -4.00
N ARG A 167 5.62 7.00 -2.97
CA ARG A 167 4.71 5.84 -3.07
C ARG A 167 3.30 6.13 -2.57
N LEU A 168 2.33 5.31 -2.98
CA LEU A 168 1.03 5.24 -2.32
C LEU A 168 1.00 4.04 -1.35
N ILE A 169 1.31 4.29 -0.08
CA ILE A 169 1.13 3.31 0.99
C ILE A 169 -0.16 3.65 1.72
N ILE A 170 -1.05 2.67 1.80
CA ILE A 170 -2.39 2.86 2.36
C ILE A 170 -2.53 2.09 3.67
N LEU A 171 -2.90 2.82 4.71
CA LEU A 171 -3.09 2.35 6.08
C LEU A 171 -4.42 2.89 6.62
N ALA A 172 -5.07 2.14 7.49
CA ALA A 172 -6.12 2.68 8.34
C ALA A 172 -5.55 2.82 9.76
N GLY A 173 -5.73 4.01 10.34
CA GLY A 173 -5.41 4.25 11.74
C GLY A 173 -6.67 4.51 12.55
N THR A 174 -6.49 4.46 13.86
CA THR A 174 -7.48 4.82 14.87
C THR A 174 -6.80 5.76 15.85
#